data_AF-A0A358GSF9-F1
#
_entry.id   AF-A0A358GSF9-F1
#
_cell.length_a   1.000
_cell.length_b   1.000
_cell.length_c   1.000
_cell.angle_alpha   90.00
_cell.angle_beta   90.00
_cell.angle_gamma   90.00
#
_symmetry.space_group_name_H-M   'P 1'
#
loop_
_entity.id
_entity.type
_entity.pdbx_description
1 polymer ?
#
loop_
_entity_poly.entity_id
_entity_poly.type
_entity_poly.pdbx_seq_one_letter_code
_entity_poly.pdbx_strand_id
1 'polypeptide(L)'
;MSVLNGAISIVLGIAGGIAVGSGVIALILVLDMIPRLAQLTRTYDKTHWYEGALIGGSLLGTVADFWHWKVHGVLLLSPIIGLFCGVFIGLLAAALTEVLNVLPVLAKRLGMKSYLFGLLLAMILGKMTGSLFDFFVYQR
;
A
#
# COMPACT_ATOMS: atom_id res chain seq x y z
N MET A 1 -22.15 34.54 -10.52
CA MET A 1 -21.96 33.47 -9.52
C MET A 1 -21.64 32.09 -10.11
N SER A 2 -22.13 31.70 -11.30
CA SER A 2 -21.91 30.34 -11.84
C SER A 2 -20.45 30.04 -12.24
N VAL A 3 -19.77 31.00 -12.88
CA VAL A 3 -18.38 30.82 -13.36
C VAL A 3 -17.38 30.72 -12.20
N LEU A 4 -17.58 31.51 -11.13
CA LEU A 4 -16.73 31.48 -9.94
C LEU A 4 -16.87 30.15 -9.18
N ASN A 5 -18.09 29.63 -9.04
CA ASN A 5 -18.32 28.32 -8.44
C ASN A 5 -17.67 27.21 -9.27
N GLY A 6 -17.78 27.25 -10.61
CA GLY A 6 -17.11 26.29 -11.49
C GLY A 6 -15.58 26.31 -11.35
N ALA A 7 -14.98 27.50 -11.26
CA ALA A 7 -13.54 27.64 -11.06
C ALA A 7 -13.09 27.05 -9.72
N ILE A 8 -13.83 27.29 -8.63
CA ILE A 8 -13.53 26.74 -7.31
C ILE A 8 -13.63 25.20 -7.32
N SER A 9 -14.64 24.64 -7.98
CA SER A 9 -14.80 23.18 -8.13
C SER A 9 -13.63 22.54 -8.87
N ILE A 10 -13.14 23.18 -9.94
CA ILE A 10 -12.00 22.69 -10.73
C ILE A 10 -10.73 22.70 -9.87
N VAL A 11 -10.47 23.80 -9.15
CA VAL A 11 -9.30 23.91 -8.27
C VAL A 11 -9.36 22.89 -7.14
N LEU A 12 -10.51 22.72 -6.48
CA LEU A 12 -10.70 21.71 -5.44
C LEU A 12 -10.54 20.28 -6.00
N GLY A 13 -11.05 20.02 -7.20
CA GLY A 13 -10.90 18.73 -7.87
C GLY A 13 -9.44 18.39 -8.16
N ILE A 14 -8.68 19.35 -8.71
CA ILE A 14 -7.24 19.17 -8.98
C ILE A 14 -6.46 19.01 -7.67
N ALA A 15 -6.73 19.84 -6.66
CA ALA A 15 -6.06 19.76 -5.36
C ALA A 15 -6.33 18.41 -4.66
N GLY A 16 -7.58 17.96 -4.66
CA GLY A 16 -7.97 16.65 -4.11
C GLY A 16 -7.32 15.50 -4.87
N GLY A 17 -7.31 15.55 -6.19
CA GLY A 17 -6.67 14.53 -7.04
C GLY A 17 -5.17 14.42 -6.78
N ILE A 18 -4.46 15.55 -6.71
CA ILE A 18 -3.01 15.56 -6.40
C ILE A 18 -2.76 15.04 -4.99
N ALA A 19 -3.53 15.47 -3.99
CA ALA A 19 -3.35 15.03 -2.61
C ALA A 19 -3.54 13.52 -2.47
N VAL A 20 -4.63 12.97 -3.01
CA VAL A 20 -4.92 11.52 -2.94
C VAL A 20 -3.89 10.72 -3.75
N GLY A 21 -3.58 11.15 -4.98
CA GLY A 21 -2.61 10.47 -5.84
C GLY A 21 -1.22 10.42 -5.20
N SER A 22 -0.75 11.54 -4.65
CA SER A 22 0.53 11.59 -3.92
C SER A 22 0.54 10.68 -2.70
N GLY A 23 -0.57 10.59 -1.95
CA GLY A 23 -0.67 9.75 -0.76
C GLY A 23 -0.56 8.26 -1.10
N VAL A 24 -1.24 7.82 -2.16
CA VAL A 24 -1.18 6.43 -2.63
C VAL A 24 0.22 6.07 -3.11
N ILE A 25 0.82 6.91 -3.96
CA ILE A 25 2.17 6.67 -4.49
C ILE A 25 3.22 6.70 -3.37
N ALA A 26 3.12 7.65 -2.42
CA ALA A 26 4.03 7.74 -1.29
C ALA A 26 4.00 6.49 -0.41
N LEU A 27 2.81 5.96 -0.10
CA LEU A 27 2.68 4.72 0.68
C LEU A 27 3.35 3.55 -0.04
N ILE A 28 3.09 3.39 -1.34
CA ILE A 28 3.60 2.27 -2.15
C ILE A 28 5.13 2.33 -2.29
N LEU A 29 5.70 3.54 -2.41
CA LEU A 29 7.14 3.74 -2.48
C LEU A 29 7.82 3.56 -1.11
N VAL A 30 7.25 4.08 -0.02
CA VAL A 30 7.82 3.94 1.34
C VAL A 30 7.85 2.48 1.79
N LEU A 31 6.89 1.68 1.35
CA LEU A 31 6.88 0.24 1.61
C LEU A 31 7.80 -0.56 0.66
N ASP A 32 8.55 0.09 -0.23
CA ASP A 32 9.42 -0.56 -1.22
C ASP A 32 8.70 -1.64 -2.06
N MET A 33 7.39 -1.48 -2.30
CA MET A 33 6.61 -2.50 -3.03
C MET A 33 7.10 -2.67 -4.47
N ILE A 34 7.44 -1.56 -5.14
CA ILE A 34 7.93 -1.57 -6.53
C ILE A 34 9.35 -2.18 -6.62
N PRO A 35 10.34 -1.75 -5.81
CA PRO A 35 11.63 -2.42 -5.73
C PRO A 35 11.53 -3.92 -5.48
N ARG A 36 10.61 -4.34 -4.60
CA ARG A 36 10.44 -5.76 -4.26
C ARG A 36 9.87 -6.59 -5.40
N LEU A 37 8.93 -6.04 -6.16
CA LEU A 37 8.44 -6.65 -7.40
C LEU A 37 9.54 -6.78 -8.46
N ALA A 38 10.34 -5.73 -8.64
CA ALA A 38 11.47 -5.74 -9.56
C ALA A 38 12.53 -6.79 -9.16
N GLN A 39 12.81 -6.91 -7.85
CA GLN A 39 13.71 -7.92 -7.29
C GLN A 39 13.18 -9.34 -7.50
N LEU A 40 11.90 -9.60 -7.22
CA LEU A 40 11.28 -10.92 -7.39
C LEU A 40 11.32 -11.37 -8.86
N THR A 41 11.12 -10.43 -9.79
CA THR A 41 11.17 -10.68 -11.24
C THR A 41 12.60 -10.60 -11.81
N ARG A 42 13.61 -10.36 -10.95
CA ARG A 42 15.03 -10.11 -11.33
C ARG A 42 15.20 -9.07 -12.45
N THR A 43 14.31 -8.08 -12.49
CA THR A 43 14.24 -7.09 -13.57
C THR A 43 14.29 -5.68 -13.00
N TYR A 44 15.43 -5.31 -12.41
CA TYR A 44 15.66 -3.97 -11.87
C TYR A 44 15.63 -2.88 -12.95
N ASP A 45 16.05 -3.23 -14.17
CA ASP A 45 16.13 -2.30 -15.32
C ASP A 45 14.74 -1.79 -15.77
N LYS A 46 13.67 -2.56 -15.50
CA LYS A 46 12.29 -2.22 -15.94
C LYS A 46 11.42 -1.64 -14.83
N THR A 47 12.01 -1.07 -13.78
CA THR A 47 11.27 -0.46 -12.65
C THR A 47 10.24 0.57 -13.13
N HIS A 48 10.58 1.37 -14.15
CA HIS A 48 9.68 2.38 -14.72
C HIS A 48 8.40 1.80 -15.33
N TRP A 49 8.45 0.57 -15.88
CA TRP A 49 7.26 -0.10 -16.41
C TRP A 49 6.31 -0.53 -15.30
N TYR A 50 6.82 -0.91 -14.13
CA TYR A 50 5.99 -1.24 -12.97
C TYR A 50 5.31 0.00 -12.39
N GLU A 51 6.02 1.12 -12.29
CA GLU A 51 5.44 2.42 -11.92
C GLU A 51 4.34 2.82 -12.91
N GLY A 52 4.61 2.73 -14.21
CA GLY A 52 3.63 3.04 -15.26
C GLY A 52 2.40 2.14 -15.20
N ALA A 53 2.57 0.84 -14.95
CA ALA A 53 1.47 -0.10 -14.77
C ALA A 53 0.62 0.22 -13.54
N LEU A 54 1.27 0.66 -12.44
CA LEU A 54 0.58 1.05 -11.22
C LEU A 54 -0.24 2.33 -11.41
N ILE A 55 0.36 3.36 -12.01
CA ILE A 55 -0.32 4.62 -12.32
C ILE A 55 -1.47 4.35 -13.31
N GLY A 56 -1.21 3.60 -14.38
CA GLY A 56 -2.22 3.23 -15.37
C GLY A 56 -3.37 2.44 -14.76
N GLY A 57 -3.06 1.47 -13.88
CA GLY A 57 -4.06 0.69 -13.14
C GLY A 57 -4.91 1.57 -12.22
N SER A 58 -4.31 2.51 -11.50
CA SER A 58 -5.04 3.45 -10.64
C SER A 58 -5.97 4.35 -11.46
N LEU A 59 -5.50 4.84 -12.60
CA LEU A 59 -6.24 5.74 -13.48
C LEU A 59 -7.43 5.02 -14.13
N LEU A 60 -7.21 3.79 -14.62
CA LEU A 60 -8.26 2.91 -15.13
C LEU A 60 -9.28 2.56 -14.03
N GLY A 61 -8.83 2.28 -12.82
CA GLY A 61 -9.68 1.98 -11.67
C GLY A 61 -10.58 3.18 -11.31
N THR A 62 -10.01 4.38 -11.25
CA THR A 62 -10.79 5.61 -11.01
C THR A 62 -11.81 5.85 -12.12
N VAL A 63 -11.43 5.74 -13.39
CA VAL A 63 -12.38 5.90 -14.50
C VAL A 63 -13.51 4.87 -14.45
N ALA A 64 -13.19 3.60 -14.15
CA ALA A 64 -14.17 2.54 -14.03
C ALA A 64 -15.15 2.77 -12.87
N ASP A 65 -14.67 3.32 -11.75
CA ASP A 65 -15.49 3.65 -10.59
C ASP A 65 -16.45 4.81 -10.89
N PHE A 66 -15.95 5.90 -11.49
CA PHE A 66 -16.76 7.04 -11.92
C PHE A 66 -17.84 6.67 -12.94
N TRP A 67 -17.53 5.76 -13.86
CA TRP A 67 -18.49 5.32 -14.88
C TRP A 67 -19.46 4.24 -14.36
N HIS A 68 -19.38 3.88 -13.07
CA HIS A 68 -20.15 2.80 -12.44
C HIS A 68 -20.20 1.54 -13.31
N TRP A 69 -19.04 1.10 -13.81
CA TRP A 69 -18.96 -0.02 -14.73
C TRP A 69 -19.42 -1.31 -14.03
N LYS A 70 -20.69 -1.69 -14.25
CA LYS A 70 -21.25 -2.95 -13.76
C LYS A 70 -21.16 -4.01 -14.85
N VAL A 71 -20.05 -4.75 -14.88
CA VAL A 71 -19.93 -5.93 -15.74
C VAL A 71 -20.74 -7.08 -15.12
N HIS A 72 -21.96 -7.30 -15.61
CA HIS A 72 -22.73 -8.49 -15.26
C HIS A 72 -22.30 -9.65 -16.16
N GLY A 73 -21.89 -10.79 -15.57
CA GLY A 73 -21.67 -12.05 -16.31
C GLY A 73 -20.23 -12.57 -16.37
N VAL A 74 -19.28 -11.96 -15.69
CA VAL A 74 -17.87 -12.39 -15.75
C VAL A 74 -17.51 -13.33 -14.60
N LEU A 75 -18.16 -14.50 -14.56
CA LEU A 75 -17.86 -15.55 -13.58
C LEU A 75 -16.42 -16.07 -13.73
N LEU A 76 -15.87 -16.06 -14.96
CA LEU A 76 -14.51 -16.56 -15.23
C LEU A 76 -13.38 -15.58 -14.90
N LEU A 77 -13.54 -14.26 -15.05
CA LEU A 77 -12.50 -13.30 -14.64
C LEU A 77 -12.56 -12.98 -13.14
N SER A 78 -13.70 -13.17 -12.47
CA SER A 78 -13.81 -12.96 -11.02
C SER A 78 -12.68 -13.63 -10.20
N PRO A 79 -12.37 -14.93 -10.39
CA PRO A 79 -11.26 -15.57 -9.67
C PRO A 79 -9.89 -15.01 -10.07
N ILE A 80 -9.70 -14.61 -11.33
CA ILE A 80 -8.43 -14.03 -11.81
C ILE A 80 -8.18 -12.67 -11.14
N ILE A 81 -9.19 -11.81 -11.14
CA ILE A 81 -9.13 -10.49 -10.48
C ILE A 81 -8.93 -10.66 -8.97
N GLY A 82 -9.62 -11.63 -8.36
CA GLY A 82 -9.44 -11.99 -6.95
C GLY A 82 -8.01 -12.43 -6.64
N LEU A 83 -7.39 -13.22 -7.51
CA LEU A 83 -6.00 -13.64 -7.37
C LEU A 83 -5.04 -12.44 -7.45
N PHE A 84 -5.22 -11.55 -8.42
CA PHE A 84 -4.41 -10.33 -8.50
C PHE A 84 -4.55 -9.44 -7.27
N CYS A 85 -5.78 -9.30 -6.74
CA CYS A 85 -6.02 -8.58 -5.50
C CYS A 85 -5.31 -9.26 -4.31
N GLY A 86 -5.40 -10.59 -4.21
CA GLY A 86 -4.69 -11.37 -3.20
C GLY A 86 -3.17 -11.23 -3.28
N VAL A 87 -2.60 -11.24 -4.49
CA VAL A 87 -1.16 -11.01 -4.71
C VAL A 87 -0.78 -9.59 -4.26
N PHE A 88 -1.57 -8.58 -4.60
CA PHE A 88 -1.32 -7.20 -4.18
C PHE A 88 -1.35 -7.06 -2.64
N ILE A 89 -2.38 -7.58 -1.98
CA ILE A 89 -2.51 -7.55 -0.52
C ILE A 89 -1.36 -8.34 0.14
N GLY A 90 -1.00 -9.49 -0.43
CA GLY A 90 0.12 -10.31 0.05
C GLY A 90 1.46 -9.60 -0.04
N LEU A 91 1.72 -8.89 -1.14
CA LEU A 91 2.92 -8.05 -1.30
C LEU A 91 2.94 -6.89 -0.31
N LEU A 92 1.81 -6.22 -0.09
CA LEU A 92 1.65 -5.17 0.92
C LEU A 92 1.96 -5.67 2.33
N ALA A 93 1.40 -6.82 2.71
CA ALA A 93 1.65 -7.44 4.01
C ALA A 93 3.13 -7.84 4.17
N ALA A 94 3.71 -8.46 3.14
CA ALA A 94 5.11 -8.84 3.15
C ALA A 94 6.03 -7.60 3.27
N ALA A 95 5.74 -6.54 2.53
CA ALA A 95 6.48 -5.28 2.58
C ALA A 95 6.42 -4.63 3.98
N LEU A 96 5.24 -4.59 4.59
CA LEU A 96 5.08 -4.04 5.94
C LEU A 96 5.90 -4.83 6.97
N THR A 97 5.90 -6.17 6.89
CA THR A 97 6.70 -6.99 7.80
C THR A 97 8.20 -6.83 7.59
N GLU A 98 8.65 -6.58 6.36
CA GLU A 98 10.05 -6.32 6.05
C GLU A 98 10.51 -5.01 6.69
N VAL A 99 9.77 -3.91 6.48
CA VAL A 99 10.06 -2.60 7.08
C VAL A 99 10.07 -2.67 8.61
N LEU A 100 9.11 -3.38 9.21
CA LEU A 100 9.10 -3.60 10.67
C LEU A 100 10.33 -4.36 11.16
N ASN A 101 10.84 -5.30 10.36
CA ASN A 101 12.04 -6.05 10.68
C ASN A 101 13.34 -5.26 10.42
N VAL A 102 13.28 -4.12 9.73
CA VAL A 102 14.42 -3.21 9.57
C VAL A 102 14.71 -2.45 10.87
N LEU A 103 13.72 -2.16 11.73
CA LEU A 103 13.93 -1.41 12.97
C LEU A 103 14.97 -2.06 13.92
N PRO A 104 14.91 -3.39 14.21
CA PRO A 104 15.96 -4.06 14.97
C PRO A 104 17.31 -4.07 14.25
N VAL A 105 17.33 -4.20 12.93
CA VAL A 105 18.57 -4.22 12.13
C VAL A 105 19.27 -2.87 12.19
N LEU A 106 18.50 -1.77 12.07
CA LEU A 106 19.00 -0.40 12.23
C LEU A 106 19.57 -0.19 13.63
N ALA A 107 18.88 -0.60 14.69
CA ALA A 107 19.37 -0.50 16.06
C ALA A 107 20.70 -1.25 16.25
N LYS A 108 20.85 -2.43 15.64
CA LYS A 108 22.12 -3.18 15.64
C LYS A 108 23.23 -2.45 14.87
N ARG A 109 22.91 -1.85 13.72
CA ARG A 109 23.87 -1.07 12.90
C ARG A 109 24.32 0.23 13.56
N LEU A 110 23.47 0.87 14.36
CA LEU A 110 23.79 2.06 15.16
C LEU A 110 24.64 1.76 16.41
N GLY A 111 25.06 0.50 16.62
CA GLY A 111 25.87 0.11 17.78
C GLY A 111 25.08 -0.03 19.09
N MET A 112 23.75 0.05 19.06
CA MET A 112 22.88 -0.05 20.24
C MET A 112 22.67 -1.50 20.72
N LYS A 113 23.72 -2.33 20.70
CA LYS A 113 23.63 -3.76 21.01
C LYS A 113 23.04 -4.03 22.40
N SER A 114 23.36 -3.19 23.40
CA SER A 114 22.85 -3.34 24.77
C SER A 114 21.36 -3.04 24.91
N TYR A 115 20.79 -2.20 24.03
CA TYR A 115 19.36 -1.84 24.05
C TYR A 115 18.52 -2.71 23.09
N LEU A 116 19.16 -3.54 22.27
CA LEU A 116 18.50 -4.42 21.32
C LEU A 116 17.51 -5.37 22.01
N PHE A 117 17.87 -5.89 23.19
CA PHE A 117 16.99 -6.75 23.98
C PHE A 117 15.73 -6.01 24.42
N GLY A 118 15.85 -4.75 24.88
CA GLY A 118 14.71 -3.92 25.25
C GLY A 118 13.80 -3.59 24.06
N LEU A 119 14.39 -3.28 22.90
CA LEU A 119 13.64 -3.02 21.67
C LEU A 119 12.88 -4.25 21.19
N LEU A 120 13.51 -5.43 21.21
CA LEU A 120 12.86 -6.69 20.87
C LEU A 120 11.71 -7.00 21.83
N LEU A 121 11.94 -6.82 23.13
CA LEU A 121 10.94 -7.09 24.16
C LEU A 121 9.73 -6.16 24.02
N ALA A 122 9.96 -4.87 23.76
CA ALA A 122 8.89 -3.90 23.48
C ALA A 122 8.09 -4.27 22.22
N MET A 123 8.77 -4.75 21.16
CA MET A 123 8.12 -5.19 19.93
C MET A 123 7.27 -6.46 20.14
N ILE A 124 7.79 -7.42 20.90
CA ILE A 124 7.06 -8.65 21.24
C ILE A 124 5.85 -8.34 22.11
N LEU A 125 6.01 -7.51 23.14
CA LEU A 125 4.91 -7.09 24.01
C LEU A 125 3.83 -6.34 23.21
N GLY A 126 4.22 -5.41 22.33
CA GLY A 126 3.27 -4.71 21.47
C GLY A 126 2.47 -5.65 20.57
N LYS A 127 3.13 -6.64 19.95
CA LYS A 127 2.45 -7.67 19.13
C LYS A 127 1.53 -8.57 19.97
N MET A 128 1.98 -8.97 21.16
CA MET A 128 1.17 -9.76 22.10
C MET A 128 -0.08 -8.99 22.52
N THR A 129 0.07 -7.75 22.99
CA THR A 129 -1.07 -6.92 23.41
C THR A 129 -2.03 -6.66 22.25
N GLY A 130 -1.52 -6.40 21.05
CA GLY A 130 -2.35 -6.23 19.85
C GLY A 130 -3.17 -7.49 19.51
N SER A 131 -2.55 -8.67 19.58
CA SER A 131 -3.26 -9.95 19.35
C SER A 131 -4.29 -10.25 20.44
N LEU A 132 -3.98 -9.98 21.71
CA LEU A 132 -4.95 -10.13 22.80
C LEU A 132 -6.13 -9.16 22.62
N PHE A 133 -5.89 -7.93 22.15
CA PHE A 133 -6.93 -6.95 21.92
C PHE A 133 -7.87 -7.34 20.78
N ASP A 134 -7.31 -7.87 19.68
CA ASP A 134 -8.08 -8.40 18.56
C ASP A 134 -9.02 -9.53 19.02
N PHE A 135 -8.50 -10.48 19.82
CA PHE A 135 -9.26 -11.60 20.34
C PHE A 135 -10.37 -11.19 21.33
N PHE A 136 -10.09 -10.27 22.25
CA PHE A 136 -11.05 -9.87 23.29
C PHE A 136 -12.11 -8.87 22.82
N VAL A 137 -11.78 -7.99 21.88
CA VAL A 137 -12.63 -6.85 21.50
C VAL A 137 -13.27 -7.04 20.13
N TYR A 138 -12.51 -7.45 19.12
CA TYR A 138 -13.00 -7.53 17.74
C TYR A 138 -13.68 -8.86 17.41
N GLN A 139 -13.31 -9.95 18.07
CA GLN A 139 -13.83 -11.30 17.81
C GLN A 139 -14.95 -11.76 18.76
N ARG A 140 -15.63 -10.83 19.44
CA ARG A 140 -16.89 -11.10 20.15
C ARG A 140 -18.10 -11.10 19.23
#